data_AF-A0A2N3A2T2-F1
#
_entry.id   AF-A0A2N3A2T2-F1
#
_cell.length_a   1.000
_cell.length_b   1.000
_cell.length_c   1.000
_cell.angle_alpha   90.00
_cell.angle_beta   90.00
_cell.angle_gamma   90.00
#
_symmetry.space_group_name_H-M   'P 1'
#
loop_
_entity.id
_entity.type
_entity.pdbx_description
1 polymer ?
#
loop_
_entity_poly.entity_id
_entity_poly.type
_entity_poly.pdbx_seq_one_letter_code
_entity_poly.pdbx_strand_id
1 'polypeptide(L)'
;VVNFSHSFMDMFLGVIPGSIGETSTLAILFGALILIFTGVGSLRIMLSVIIGGVFMGGLLNIVGANAFMDVPFYYHLVMGGFAFGAVYMATDPVTASQTNTGKLIYGFLIGLMAVLIRVLNPAYPEGMMLAILLMNVFAPLIDHYVVEANIKRRLKRMKPVKA
;
A
#
# COMPACT_ATOMS: atom_id res chain seq x y z
N VAL A 1 4.78 -26.82 7.34
CA VAL A 1 3.66 -26.09 8.00
C VAL A 1 4.29 -25.00 8.84
N VAL A 2 4.21 -23.74 8.40
CA VAL A 2 4.68 -22.62 9.20
C VAL A 2 3.76 -22.53 10.41
N ASN A 3 4.24 -22.95 11.58
CA ASN A 3 3.50 -22.84 12.83
C ASN A 3 3.53 -21.37 13.25
N PHE A 4 2.48 -20.62 12.92
CA PHE A 4 2.25 -19.32 13.53
C PHE A 4 2.03 -19.55 15.03
N SER A 5 2.97 -19.08 15.85
CA SER A 5 2.89 -19.17 17.33
C SER A 5 1.74 -18.33 17.90
N HIS A 6 1.17 -17.45 17.07
CA HIS A 6 0.15 -16.47 17.43
C HIS A 6 -1.05 -16.59 16.50
N SER A 7 -2.25 -16.53 17.08
CA SER A 7 -3.50 -16.53 16.33
C SER A 7 -3.63 -15.24 15.52
N PHE A 8 -4.37 -15.27 14.40
CA PHE A 8 -4.73 -14.06 13.64
C PHE A 8 -5.33 -12.97 14.54
N MET A 9 -6.10 -13.38 15.56
CA MET A 9 -6.70 -12.47 16.53
C MET A 9 -5.65 -11.77 17.40
N ASP A 10 -4.57 -12.47 17.76
CA ASP A 10 -3.47 -11.90 18.55
C ASP A 10 -2.69 -10.87 17.73
N MET A 11 -2.50 -11.14 16.43
CA MET A 11 -1.90 -10.19 15.49
C MET A 11 -2.80 -8.97 15.25
N PHE A 12 -4.12 -9.16 15.16
CA PHE A 12 -5.06 -8.06 14.96
C PHE A 12 -5.15 -7.14 16.18
N LEU A 13 -5.15 -7.73 17.39
CA LEU A 13 -5.15 -7.01 18.66
C LEU A 13 -3.78 -6.41 19.01
N GLY A 14 -2.70 -6.94 18.43
CA GLY A 14 -1.34 -6.48 18.66
C GLY A 14 -0.67 -7.10 19.89
N VAL A 15 -1.14 -8.26 20.37
CA VAL A 15 -0.56 -9.02 21.51
C VAL A 15 0.67 -9.83 21.08
N ILE A 16 1.36 -9.35 20.04
CA ILE A 16 2.57 -9.94 19.48
C ILE A 16 3.79 -9.09 19.85
N PRO A 17 4.98 -9.69 19.98
CA PRO A 17 6.20 -8.95 20.22
C PRO A 17 6.50 -8.01 19.03
N GLY A 18 6.55 -6.70 19.30
CA GLY A 18 6.81 -5.66 18.31
C GLY A 18 6.59 -4.27 18.92
N SER A 19 6.70 -3.21 18.12
CA SER A 19 6.43 -1.86 18.59
C SER A 19 4.92 -1.68 18.85
N ILE A 20 4.56 -1.16 20.03
CA ILE A 20 3.17 -1.05 20.52
C ILE A 20 2.24 -0.35 19.52
N GLY A 21 2.76 0.58 18.72
CA GLY A 21 2.00 1.32 17.71
C GLY A 21 1.90 0.66 16.33
N GLU A 22 2.71 -0.36 16.05
CA GLU A 22 2.78 -1.02 14.74
C GLU A 22 2.01 -2.35 14.73
N THR A 23 1.98 -3.05 15.87
CA THR A 23 1.40 -4.38 15.97
C THR A 23 -0.13 -4.36 16.05
N SER A 24 -0.73 -3.31 16.62
CA SER A 24 -2.17 -3.24 16.83
C SER A 24 -2.90 -2.65 15.62
N THR A 25 -3.35 -3.53 14.72
CA THR A 25 -4.15 -3.13 13.54
C THR A 25 -5.45 -2.44 13.93
N LEU A 26 -6.06 -2.84 15.06
CA LEU A 26 -7.27 -2.22 15.59
C LEU A 26 -7.05 -0.74 15.94
N ALA A 27 -5.98 -0.42 16.66
CA ALA A 27 -5.66 0.96 17.01
C ALA A 27 -5.37 1.81 15.75
N ILE A 28 -4.68 1.23 14.77
CA ILE A 28 -4.40 1.87 13.49
C ILE A 28 -5.69 2.17 12.72
N LEU A 29 -6.67 1.26 12.73
CA LEU A 29 -7.96 1.48 12.08
C LEU A 29 -8.74 2.65 12.69
N PHE A 30 -8.71 2.79 14.02
CA PHE A 30 -9.27 3.96 14.69
C PHE A 30 -8.59 5.25 14.27
N GLY A 31 -7.26 5.26 14.18
CA GLY A 31 -6.53 6.39 13.63
C GLY A 31 -6.84 6.69 12.17
N ALA A 32 -7.01 5.66 11.34
CA ALA A 32 -7.41 5.80 9.95
C ALA A 32 -8.76 6.50 9.82
N LEU A 33 -9.75 6.11 10.65
CA LEU A 33 -11.05 6.78 10.69
C LEU A 33 -10.90 8.26 11.02
N ILE A 34 -10.13 8.59 12.06
CA ILE A 34 -9.89 9.99 12.46
C ILE A 34 -9.27 10.80 11.31
N LEU A 35 -8.27 10.25 10.61
CA LEU A 35 -7.59 10.90 9.50
C LEU A 35 -8.48 11.10 8.27
N ILE A 36 -9.39 10.16 8.01
CA ILE A 36 -10.38 10.27 6.94
C ILE A 36 -11.42 11.35 7.31
N PHE A 37 -11.89 11.38 8.56
CA PHE A 37 -12.86 12.38 9.03
C PHE A 37 -12.28 13.80 9.04
N THR A 38 -11.00 13.96 9.37
CA THR A 38 -10.34 15.27 9.35
C THR A 38 -9.96 15.72 7.93
N GLY A 39 -10.10 14.85 6.93
CA GLY A 39 -9.78 15.15 5.53
C GLY A 39 -8.28 15.23 5.21
N VAL A 40 -7.42 14.91 6.18
CA VAL A 40 -5.96 14.88 6.01
C VAL A 40 -5.54 13.60 5.25
N GLY A 41 -6.14 12.47 5.62
CA GLY A 41 -5.84 11.16 5.03
C GLY A 41 -6.59 10.92 3.72
N SER A 42 -5.88 10.53 2.67
CA SER A 42 -6.52 10.19 1.39
C SER A 42 -6.99 8.73 1.37
N LEU A 43 -8.31 8.52 1.33
CA LEU A 43 -8.91 7.18 1.24
C LEU A 43 -8.45 6.41 0.00
N ARG A 44 -8.19 7.13 -1.10
CA ARG A 44 -7.76 6.54 -2.38
C ARG A 44 -6.41 5.83 -2.26
N ILE A 45 -5.45 6.44 -1.56
CA ILE A 45 -4.13 5.82 -1.37
C ILE A 45 -4.27 4.62 -0.44
N MET A 46 -4.95 4.78 0.70
CA MET A 46 -5.15 3.67 1.66
C MET A 46 -5.76 2.43 1.00
N LEU A 47 -6.87 2.62 0.26
CA LEU A 47 -7.53 1.52 -0.44
C LEU A 47 -6.63 0.91 -1.51
N SER A 48 -5.89 1.74 -2.26
CA SER A 48 -5.04 1.23 -3.33
C SER A 48 -3.86 0.43 -2.81
N VAL A 49 -3.27 0.84 -1.66
CA VAL A 49 -2.21 0.07 -0.97
C VAL A 49 -2.73 -1.30 -0.56
N ILE A 50 -3.92 -1.37 0.04
CA ILE A 50 -4.53 -2.65 0.44
C ILE A 50 -4.76 -3.53 -0.79
N ILE A 51 -5.31 -2.98 -1.87
CA ILE A 51 -5.55 -3.72 -3.12
C ILE A 51 -4.24 -4.24 -3.71
N GLY A 52 -3.18 -3.41 -3.75
CA GLY A 52 -1.87 -3.81 -4.25
C GLY A 52 -1.23 -4.93 -3.43
N GLY A 53 -1.34 -4.84 -2.10
CA GLY A 53 -0.86 -5.87 -1.18
C GLY A 53 -1.61 -7.19 -1.31
N VAL A 54 -2.95 -7.15 -1.38
CA VAL A 54 -3.79 -8.34 -1.57
C VAL A 54 -3.52 -8.98 -2.93
N PHE A 55 -3.38 -8.18 -3.99
CA PHE A 55 -3.10 -8.66 -5.33
C PHE A 55 -1.76 -9.40 -5.37
N MET A 56 -0.69 -8.80 -4.83
CA MET A 56 0.63 -9.43 -4.82
C MET A 56 0.68 -10.64 -3.89
N GLY A 57 0.09 -10.54 -2.70
CA GLY A 57 0.03 -11.64 -1.73
C GLY A 57 -0.74 -12.83 -2.29
N GLY A 58 -1.87 -12.59 -2.97
CA GLY A 58 -2.64 -13.64 -3.64
C GLY A 58 -1.87 -14.27 -4.79
N LEU A 59 -1.17 -13.48 -5.61
CA LEU A 59 -0.35 -13.98 -6.71
C LEU A 59 0.78 -14.88 -6.20
N LEU A 60 1.49 -14.46 -5.14
CA LEU A 60 2.59 -15.24 -4.56
C LEU A 60 2.10 -16.51 -3.88
N ASN A 61 0.92 -16.48 -3.25
CA ASN A 61 0.31 -17.66 -2.64
C ASN A 61 -0.04 -18.74 -3.68
N ILE A 62 -0.40 -18.34 -4.91
CA ILE A 62 -0.62 -19.28 -6.03
C ILE A 62 0.68 -19.87 -6.56
N VAL A 63 1.77 -19.09 -6.60
CA VAL A 63 3.07 -19.55 -7.12
C VAL A 63 3.76 -20.53 -6.18
N GLY A 64 3.63 -20.37 -4.85
CA GLY A 64 3.96 -21.41 -3.87
C GLY A 64 5.41 -21.91 -3.89
N ALA A 65 6.39 -21.03 -4.11
CA ALA A 65 7.79 -21.44 -4.28
C ALA A 65 8.64 -21.38 -2.99
N ASN A 66 8.21 -20.66 -1.95
CA ASN A 66 8.97 -20.41 -0.72
C ASN A 66 8.07 -20.46 0.54
N ALA A 67 8.64 -20.77 1.70
CA ALA A 67 7.90 -20.80 2.98
C ALA A 67 7.23 -19.46 3.34
N PHE A 68 7.77 -18.33 2.85
CA PHE A 68 7.16 -17.00 2.99
C PHE A 68 6.04 -16.71 1.98
N MET A 69 5.95 -17.48 0.89
CA MET A 69 4.85 -17.41 -0.10
C MET A 69 3.62 -18.20 0.36
N ASP A 70 3.82 -19.22 1.21
CA ASP A 70 2.73 -20.01 1.81
C ASP A 70 1.92 -19.21 2.85
N VAL A 71 2.42 -18.04 3.25
CA VAL A 71 1.68 -17.12 4.14
C VAL A 71 0.40 -16.68 3.42
N PRO A 72 -0.78 -16.85 4.03
CA PRO A 72 -2.02 -16.43 3.39
C PRO A 72 -2.04 -14.90 3.20
N PHE A 73 -2.56 -14.44 2.06
CA PHE A 73 -2.52 -13.03 1.66
C PHE A 73 -3.05 -12.05 2.72
N TYR A 74 -4.05 -12.45 3.50
CA TYR A 74 -4.66 -11.60 4.54
C TYR A 74 -3.75 -11.41 5.76
N TYR A 75 -2.84 -12.34 6.05
CA TYR A 75 -1.86 -12.14 7.11
C TYR A 75 -0.89 -11.01 6.78
N HIS A 76 -0.55 -10.77 5.51
CA HIS A 76 0.36 -9.67 5.14
C HIS A 76 -0.21 -8.27 5.45
N LEU A 77 -1.54 -8.14 5.56
CA LEU A 77 -2.20 -6.88 5.89
C LEU A 77 -2.13 -6.56 7.38
N VAL A 78 -2.18 -7.59 8.23
CA VAL A 78 -2.25 -7.50 9.70
C VAL A 78 -0.86 -7.69 10.33
N MET A 79 0.09 -8.28 9.60
CA MET A 79 1.46 -8.47 10.08
C MET A 79 2.33 -7.22 9.96
N GLY A 80 2.89 -6.82 11.10
CA GLY A 80 3.94 -5.81 11.23
C GLY A 80 3.49 -4.42 10.77
N GLY A 81 4.43 -3.62 10.25
CA GLY A 81 4.20 -2.23 9.86
C GLY A 81 3.36 -1.98 8.60
N PHE A 82 2.66 -2.97 8.01
CA PHE A 82 1.91 -2.77 6.76
C PHE A 82 0.72 -1.81 6.95
N ALA A 83 -0.17 -2.11 7.90
CA ALA A 83 -1.33 -1.27 8.19
C ALA A 83 -0.90 0.13 8.66
N PHE A 84 0.14 0.18 9.49
CA PHE A 84 0.71 1.43 9.99
C PHE A 84 1.25 2.30 8.85
N GLY A 85 2.09 1.73 7.98
CA GLY A 85 2.62 2.43 6.83
C GLY A 85 1.53 2.85 5.84
N ALA A 86 0.48 2.05 5.66
CA ALA A 86 -0.61 2.36 4.74
C ALA A 86 -1.45 3.56 5.19
N VAL A 87 -1.64 3.72 6.50
CA VAL A 87 -2.50 4.75 7.10
C VAL A 87 -1.74 6.01 7.46
N TYR A 88 -0.53 5.92 7.99
CA TYR A 88 0.17 7.07 8.55
C TYR A 88 1.31 7.60 7.69
N MET A 89 1.92 6.77 6.85
CA MET A 89 3.07 7.16 6.04
C MET A 89 2.71 7.35 4.57
N ALA A 90 2.00 6.39 3.96
CA ALA A 90 1.65 6.44 2.55
C ALA A 90 0.67 7.58 2.20
N THR A 91 -0.09 8.07 3.18
CA THR A 91 -1.04 9.18 2.97
C THR A 91 -0.45 10.56 3.25
N ASP A 92 0.87 10.70 3.36
CA ASP A 92 1.51 12.00 3.52
C ASP A 92 1.20 12.92 2.31
N PRO A 93 0.55 14.07 2.50
CA PRO A 93 0.11 14.94 1.41
C PRO A 93 1.26 15.62 0.66
N VAL A 94 2.48 15.67 1.23
CA VAL A 94 3.62 16.35 0.61
C VAL A 94 4.36 15.43 -0.36
N THR A 95 4.61 14.19 0.05
CA THR A 95 5.41 13.24 -0.72
C THR A 95 4.60 12.35 -1.64
N ALA A 96 3.29 12.20 -1.41
CA ALA A 96 2.43 11.40 -2.26
C ALA A 96 2.08 12.08 -3.59
N SER A 97 1.63 11.27 -4.55
CA SER A 97 1.10 11.75 -5.84
C SER A 97 -0.10 12.69 -5.62
N GLN A 98 -0.10 13.82 -6.33
CA GLN A 98 -1.11 14.87 -6.19
C GLN A 98 -2.34 14.59 -7.07
N THR A 99 -2.18 13.88 -8.18
CA THR A 99 -3.28 13.61 -9.11
C THR A 99 -4.22 12.51 -8.62
N ASN A 100 -5.51 12.65 -8.90
CA ASN A 100 -6.54 11.68 -8.47
C ASN A 100 -6.30 10.25 -8.97
N THR A 101 -5.81 10.10 -10.20
CA THR A 101 -5.45 8.80 -10.79
C THR A 101 -4.06 8.36 -10.38
N GLY A 102 -3.11 9.28 -10.19
CA GLY A 102 -1.79 8.98 -9.69
C GLY A 102 -1.81 8.43 -8.27
N LYS A 103 -2.67 8.96 -7.38
CA LYS A 103 -2.92 8.40 -6.03
C LYS A 103 -3.27 6.92 -6.02
N LEU A 104 -4.06 6.47 -7.00
CA LEU A 104 -4.41 5.05 -7.14
C LEU A 104 -3.19 4.24 -7.61
N ILE A 105 -2.48 4.68 -8.64
CA ILE A 105 -1.30 3.97 -9.16
C ILE A 105 -0.20 3.90 -8.11
N TYR A 106 0.09 5.02 -7.47
CA TYR A 106 1.08 5.17 -6.40
C TYR A 106 0.79 4.22 -5.24
N GLY A 107 -0.43 4.23 -4.69
CA GLY A 107 -0.79 3.35 -3.57
C GLY A 107 -0.72 1.87 -3.97
N PHE A 108 -1.21 1.52 -5.15
CA PHE A 108 -1.16 0.13 -5.65
C PHE A 108 0.28 -0.39 -5.72
N LEU A 109 1.20 0.42 -6.26
CA LEU A 109 2.59 0.06 -6.38
C LEU A 109 3.29 -0.07 -5.02
N ILE A 110 2.95 0.77 -4.03
CA ILE A 110 3.46 0.61 -2.65
C ILE A 110 3.04 -0.74 -2.08
N GLY A 111 1.74 -1.07 -2.13
CA GLY A 111 1.23 -2.34 -1.61
C GLY A 111 1.88 -3.55 -2.30
N LEU A 112 2.05 -3.47 -3.62
CA LEU A 112 2.70 -4.50 -4.42
C LEU A 112 4.17 -4.66 -4.01
N MET A 113 4.92 -3.57 -3.94
CA MET A 113 6.34 -3.60 -3.54
C MET A 113 6.53 -4.06 -2.10
N ALA A 114 5.66 -3.65 -1.17
CA ALA A 114 5.78 -4.02 0.24
C ALA A 114 5.70 -5.54 0.44
N VAL A 115 4.74 -6.19 -0.23
CA VAL A 115 4.60 -7.65 -0.17
C VAL A 115 5.70 -8.35 -0.96
N LEU A 116 6.07 -7.83 -2.13
CA LEU A 116 7.18 -8.36 -2.93
C LEU A 116 8.49 -8.39 -2.14
N ILE A 117 8.88 -7.25 -1.53
CA ILE A 117 10.12 -7.11 -0.75
C ILE A 117 10.08 -8.07 0.44
N ARG A 118 8.95 -8.10 1.17
CA ARG A 118 8.79 -8.96 2.35
C ARG A 118 8.94 -10.45 2.03
N VAL A 119 8.43 -10.91 0.90
CA VAL A 119 8.41 -12.34 0.55
C VAL A 119 9.67 -12.79 -0.18
N LEU A 120 10.27 -11.93 -1.02
CA LEU A 120 11.47 -12.27 -1.79
C LEU A 120 12.78 -11.95 -1.07
N ASN A 121 12.78 -11.06 -0.08
CA ASN A 121 14.00 -10.65 0.62
C ASN A 121 14.01 -11.13 2.09
N PRO A 122 14.77 -12.19 2.43
CA PRO A 122 14.86 -12.72 3.80
C PRO A 122 15.48 -11.75 4.81
N ALA A 123 16.23 -10.74 4.35
CA ALA A 123 16.94 -9.81 5.23
C ALA A 123 16.05 -8.70 5.81
N TYR A 124 14.89 -8.43 5.20
CA TYR A 124 14.00 -7.33 5.61
C TYR A 124 12.56 -7.81 5.79
N PRO A 125 12.17 -8.22 7.01
CA PRO A 125 10.79 -8.60 7.32
C PRO A 125 9.79 -7.43 7.19
N GLU A 126 10.30 -6.19 7.26
CA GLU A 126 9.57 -4.92 7.14
C GLU A 126 9.73 -4.31 5.72
N GLY A 127 8.96 -4.81 4.74
CA GLY A 127 9.01 -4.31 3.35
C GLY A 127 8.33 -2.94 3.12
N MET A 128 7.54 -2.45 4.07
CA MET A 128 6.64 -1.31 3.87
C MET A 128 7.37 0.03 3.74
N MET A 129 8.31 0.32 4.65
CA MET A 129 9.04 1.60 4.64
C MET A 129 9.86 1.76 3.35
N LEU A 130 10.56 0.71 2.94
CA LEU A 130 11.37 0.71 1.71
C LEU A 130 10.49 0.91 0.46
N ALA A 131 9.31 0.27 0.43
CA ALA A 131 8.34 0.45 -0.63
C ALA A 131 7.83 1.90 -0.72
N ILE A 132 7.50 2.53 0.42
CA ILE A 132 7.05 3.93 0.45
C ILE A 132 8.16 4.86 -0.03
N LEU A 133 9.39 4.72 0.48
CA LEU A 133 10.52 5.56 0.07
C LEU A 133 10.78 5.47 -1.43
N LEU A 134 10.79 4.26 -1.98
CA LEU A 134 10.94 4.03 -3.41
C LEU A 134 9.83 4.72 -4.21
N MET A 135 8.59 4.58 -3.77
CA MET A 135 7.44 5.14 -4.48
C MET A 135 7.33 6.66 -4.34
N ASN A 136 7.84 7.25 -3.27
CA ASN A 136 7.96 8.71 -3.12
C ASN A 136 8.90 9.30 -4.17
N VAL A 137 9.98 8.59 -4.51
CA VAL A 137 10.88 9.00 -5.61
C VAL A 137 10.17 8.93 -6.96
N PHE A 138 9.30 7.93 -7.17
CA PHE A 138 8.53 7.78 -8.41
C PHE A 138 7.25 8.63 -8.47
N ALA A 139 6.79 9.21 -7.37
CA ALA A 139 5.53 9.97 -7.31
C ALA A 139 5.48 11.14 -8.32
N PRO A 140 6.53 11.98 -8.47
CA PRO A 140 6.53 13.06 -9.47
C PRO A 140 6.48 12.53 -10.91
N LEU A 141 7.12 11.39 -11.19
CA LEU A 141 7.11 10.76 -12.50
C LEU A 141 5.72 10.25 -12.86
N ILE A 142 5.03 9.60 -11.91
CA ILE A 142 3.64 9.15 -12.08
C ILE A 142 2.74 10.33 -12.40
N ASP A 143 2.87 11.43 -11.64
CA ASP A 143 2.05 12.62 -11.87
C ASP A 143 2.33 13.26 -13.23
N HIS A 144 3.59 13.34 -13.67
CA HIS A 144 3.94 13.89 -14.98
C HIS A 144 3.22 13.14 -16.11
N TYR A 145 3.28 11.81 -16.13
CA TYR A 145 2.60 11.01 -17.15
C TYR A 145 1.07 11.12 -17.10
N VAL A 146 0.50 11.18 -15.89
CA VAL A 146 -0.95 11.35 -15.71
C VAL A 146 -1.41 12.71 -16.26
N VAL A 147 -0.68 13.78 -15.94
CA VAL A 147 -0.99 15.14 -16.41
C VAL A 147 -0.87 15.22 -17.92
N GLU A 148 0.22 14.69 -18.50
CA GLU A 148 0.43 14.68 -19.95
C GLU A 148 -0.69 13.92 -20.68
N ALA A 149 -1.10 12.77 -20.15
CA ALA A 149 -2.21 12.00 -20.71
C ALA A 149 -3.54 12.78 -20.67
N ASN A 150 -3.79 13.54 -19.61
CA ASN A 150 -4.98 14.39 -19.50
C ASN A 150 -4.94 15.56 -20.49
N ILE A 151 -3.78 16.19 -20.68
CA ILE A 151 -3.57 17.26 -21.67
C ILE A 151 -3.83 16.72 -23.09
N LYS A 152 -3.24 15.57 -23.45
CA LYS A 152 -3.45 14.93 -24.76
C LYS A 152 -4.93 14.60 -25.01
N ARG A 153 -5.64 14.08 -24.01
CA ARG A 153 -7.10 13.82 -24.10
C ARG A 153 -7.90 15.10 -24.32
N ARG A 154 -7.55 16.19 -23.63
CA ARG A 154 -8.20 17.50 -23.78
C ARG A 154 -7.99 18.07 -25.18
N LEU A 155 -6.76 18.05 -25.69
CA LEU A 155 -6.44 18.50 -27.05
C LEU A 155 -7.19 17.71 -28.13
N LYS A 156 -7.34 16.39 -27.96
CA LYS A 156 -8.10 15.54 -28.90
C LYS A 156 -9.58 15.93 -28.97
N ARG A 157 -10.18 16.38 -27.86
CA ARG A 157 -11.58 16.85 -27.80
C ARG A 157 -11.76 18.25 -28.39
N MET A 158 -10.70 19.07 -28.40
CA MET A 158 -10.71 20.44 -28.94
C MET A 158 -10.47 20.51 -30.44
N LYS A 159 -10.17 19.40 -31.12
CA LYS A 159 -10.05 19.41 -32.58
C LYS A 159 -11.39 19.84 -33.17
N PRO A 160 -11.46 20.94 -33.95
CA PRO A 160 -12.71 21.38 -34.54
C PRO A 160 -13.25 20.27 -35.44
N VAL A 161 -14.56 20.06 -35.39
CA VAL A 161 -15.27 19.27 -36.41
C VAL A 161 -14.89 19.91 -37.75
N LYS A 162 -14.21 19.17 -38.63
CA LYS A 162 -13.91 19.65 -39.98
C LYS A 162 -15.24 20.06 -40.62
N ALA A 163 -15.39 21.35 -40.92
CA ALA A 163 -16.48 21.88 -41.74
C ALA A 163 -16.35 21.40 -43.18
#